data_AF-A0A7L5ZFT8-F1
#
_entry.id   AF-A0A7L5ZFT8-F1
#
_cell.length_a   1.000
_cell.length_b   1.000
_cell.length_c   1.000
_cell.angle_alpha   90.00
_cell.angle_beta   90.00
_cell.angle_gamma   90.00
#
_symmetry.space_group_name_H-M   'P 1'
#
loop_
_entity.id
_entity.type
_entity.pdbx_description
1 polymer ?
#
loop_
_entity_poly.entity_id
_entity_poly.type
_entity_poly.pdbx_seq_one_letter_code
_entity_poly.pdbx_strand_id
1 'polypeptide(L)'
;MSKRIHKRDDTTPEEGERKYGDVEFADPVNNKYPIDTEAHVRAAWSYIHKDSNAAPYTAEEVERIQARIRAAAKRYGVEIGE
;
A
#
# COMPACT_ATOMS: atom_id res chain seq x y z
N MET A 1 -20.03 6.34 6.00
CA MET A 1 -18.81 7.17 6.04
C MET A 1 -17.68 6.35 5.45
N SER A 2 -17.24 6.68 4.24
CA SER A 2 -16.11 5.99 3.59
C SER A 2 -14.87 6.17 4.47
N LYS A 3 -14.54 5.15 5.27
CA LYS A 3 -13.34 5.13 6.12
C LYS A 3 -12.11 5.23 5.21
N ARG A 4 -11.65 6.47 5.03
CA ARG A 4 -10.45 6.83 4.28
C ARG A 4 -9.25 6.52 5.18
N ILE A 5 -8.16 6.06 4.57
CA ILE A 5 -6.87 5.94 5.25
C ILE A 5 -6.46 7.34 5.70
N HIS A 6 -5.99 7.50 6.93
CA HIS A 6 -5.54 8.79 7.43
C HIS A 6 -4.20 9.19 6.80
N LYS A 7 -3.97 10.50 6.72
CA LYS A 7 -2.68 11.03 6.31
C LYS A 7 -1.69 10.83 7.45
N ARG A 8 -0.56 10.20 7.15
CA ARG A 8 0.56 9.99 8.07
C ARG A 8 1.44 11.24 8.12
N ASP A 9 1.88 11.60 9.31
CA ASP A 9 2.78 12.74 9.52
C ASP A 9 4.25 12.40 9.20
N ASP A 10 4.62 11.11 9.18
CA ASP A 10 5.97 10.63 8.94
C ASP A 10 6.29 10.42 7.45
N THR A 11 5.37 10.78 6.56
CA THR A 11 5.57 10.66 5.11
C THR A 11 5.09 11.90 4.39
N THR A 12 5.81 12.28 3.33
CA THR A 12 5.32 13.24 2.36
C THR A 12 4.85 12.49 1.10
N PRO A 13 3.59 12.67 0.67
CA PRO A 13 3.09 12.03 -0.56
C PRO A 13 3.90 12.39 -1.81
N GLU A 14 4.49 13.59 -1.83
CA GLU A 14 5.41 14.08 -2.87
C GLU A 14 6.68 13.24 -2.99
N GLU A 15 7.18 12.64 -1.90
CA GLU A 15 8.31 11.70 -1.98
C GLU A 15 7.92 10.40 -2.67
N GLY A 16 6.68 9.94 -2.50
CA GLY A 16 6.13 8.77 -3.19
C GLY A 16 6.04 9.02 -4.69
N GLU A 17 5.43 10.14 -5.10
CA GLU A 17 5.33 10.54 -6.51
C GLU A 17 6.69 10.81 -7.15
N ARG A 18 7.63 11.44 -6.44
CA ARG A 18 8.98 11.66 -6.96
C ARG A 18 9.75 10.35 -7.16
N LYS A 19 9.50 9.35 -6.31
CA LYS A 19 10.23 8.07 -6.32
C LYS A 19 9.65 7.05 -7.29
N TYR A 20 8.33 7.02 -7.45
CA TYR A 20 7.62 6.02 -8.25
C TYR A 20 6.89 6.61 -9.46
N GLY A 21 6.66 7.92 -9.50
CA GLY A 21 5.85 8.58 -10.53
C GLY A 21 4.35 8.51 -10.22
N ASP A 22 3.55 8.71 -11.26
CA ASP A 22 2.10 8.54 -11.23
C ASP A 22 1.75 7.05 -11.36
N VAL A 23 1.76 6.35 -10.22
CA VAL A 23 1.47 4.91 -10.13
C VAL A 23 0.27 4.65 -9.22
N GLU A 24 -0.40 3.52 -9.42
CA GLU A 24 -1.47 3.09 -8.52
C GLU A 24 -0.87 2.67 -7.17
N PHE A 25 -1.33 3.30 -6.08
CA PHE A 25 -0.92 2.99 -4.71
C PHE A 25 -2.04 2.29 -3.95
N ALA A 26 -1.69 1.30 -3.11
CA ALA A 26 -2.65 0.70 -2.20
C ALA A 26 -3.08 1.68 -1.09
N ASP A 27 -2.19 2.58 -0.70
CA ASP A 27 -2.52 3.76 0.08
C ASP A 27 -2.35 5.04 -0.77
N PRO A 28 -3.45 5.55 -1.37
CA PRO A 28 -3.43 6.76 -2.18
C PRO A 28 -3.42 8.06 -1.37
N VAL A 29 -3.57 8.01 -0.04
CA VAL A 29 -3.53 9.21 0.80
C VAL A 29 -2.08 9.57 1.13
N ASN A 30 -1.26 8.54 1.33
CA ASN A 30 0.16 8.69 1.65
C ASN A 30 1.10 8.35 0.49
N ASN A 31 0.55 7.99 -0.68
CA ASN A 31 1.28 7.47 -1.84
C ASN A 31 2.27 6.36 -1.43
N LYS A 32 1.77 5.38 -0.67
CA LYS A 32 2.54 4.22 -0.19
C LYS A 32 2.05 2.93 -0.83
N TYR A 33 2.96 1.96 -0.88
CA TYR A 33 2.71 0.61 -1.39
C TYR A 33 2.26 0.65 -2.86
N PRO A 34 3.18 0.95 -3.79
CA PRO A 34 2.87 0.90 -5.21
C PRO A 34 2.37 -0.52 -5.57
N ILE A 35 1.41 -0.58 -6.48
CA ILE A 35 0.73 -1.81 -6.93
C ILE A 35 0.53 -1.83 -8.46
N ASP A 36 1.35 -1.09 -9.19
CA ASP A 36 1.37 -0.96 -10.66
C ASP A 36 2.16 -2.08 -11.37
N THR A 37 2.96 -2.85 -10.65
CA THR A 37 3.71 -3.99 -11.20
C THR A 37 3.69 -5.20 -10.29
N GLU A 38 3.97 -6.39 -10.83
CA GLU A 38 4.14 -7.61 -10.04
C GLU A 38 5.17 -7.46 -8.91
N ALA A 39 6.31 -6.84 -9.22
CA ALA A 39 7.38 -6.59 -8.26
C ALA A 39 6.92 -5.66 -7.12
N HIS A 40 6.20 -4.59 -7.47
CA HIS A 40 5.64 -3.66 -6.51
C HIS A 40 4.57 -4.32 -5.63
N VAL A 41 3.69 -5.15 -6.20
CA VAL A 41 2.69 -5.90 -5.42
C VAL A 41 3.33 -6.84 -4.40
N ARG A 42 4.34 -7.64 -4.80
CA ARG A 42 5.05 -8.55 -3.89
C ARG A 42 5.76 -7.76 -2.77
N ALA A 43 6.42 -6.66 -3.13
CA ALA A 43 7.08 -5.79 -2.18
C ALA A 43 6.07 -5.16 -1.21
N ALA A 44 4.99 -4.59 -1.72
CA ALA A 44 3.93 -3.97 -0.95
C ALA A 44 3.35 -4.94 0.09
N TRP A 45 3.06 -6.18 -0.32
CA TRP A 45 2.60 -7.24 0.56
C TRP A 45 3.59 -7.55 1.68
N SER A 46 4.88 -7.69 1.36
CA SER A 46 5.92 -7.92 2.38
C SER A 46 6.05 -6.73 3.34
N TYR A 47 5.98 -5.49 2.84
CA TYR A 47 6.15 -4.30 3.68
C TYR A 47 4.97 -4.03 4.61
N ILE A 48 3.72 -4.27 4.19
CA ILE A 48 2.56 -4.02 5.07
C ILE A 48 2.50 -5.00 6.26
N HIS A 49 3.19 -6.14 6.19
CA HIS A 49 3.31 -7.09 7.32
C HIS A 49 4.50 -6.81 8.24
N LYS A 50 5.31 -5.78 7.96
CA LYS A 50 6.37 -5.36 8.89
C LYS A 50 5.78 -4.42 9.93
N ASP A 51 6.01 -4.71 11.21
CA ASP A 51 5.47 -3.92 12.33
C ASP A 51 5.75 -2.42 12.21
N SER A 52 6.97 -2.03 11.83
CA SER A 52 7.35 -0.62 11.66
C SER A 52 6.54 0.12 10.58
N ASN A 53 6.11 -0.62 9.56
CA ASN A 53 5.37 -0.09 8.43
C ASN A 53 3.86 -0.12 8.68
N ALA A 54 3.38 -1.09 9.47
CA ALA A 54 1.99 -1.23 9.87
C ALA A 54 1.62 -0.34 11.07
N ALA A 55 2.56 -0.09 12.00
CA ALA A 55 2.35 0.67 13.23
C ALA A 55 1.72 2.06 13.05
N PRO A 56 2.01 2.81 11.98
CA PRO A 56 1.34 4.09 11.74
C PRO A 56 -0.13 3.95 11.36
N TYR A 57 -0.61 2.76 11.02
CA TYR A 57 -1.98 2.51 10.57
C TYR A 57 -2.82 1.83 11.65
N THR A 58 -4.12 2.10 11.65
CA THR A 58 -5.09 1.30 12.42
C THR A 58 -5.27 -0.07 11.76
N ALA A 59 -5.72 -1.07 12.54
CA ALA A 59 -6.00 -2.41 12.00
C ALA A 59 -6.95 -2.37 10.78
N GLU A 60 -7.98 -1.51 10.83
CA GLU A 60 -8.92 -1.34 9.72
C GLU A 60 -8.29 -0.73 8.46
N GLU A 61 -7.24 0.06 8.61
CA GLU A 61 -6.51 0.65 7.47
C GLU A 61 -5.53 -0.34 6.88
N VAL A 62 -4.84 -1.11 7.73
CA VAL A 62 -4.00 -2.23 7.30
C VAL A 62 -4.82 -3.21 6.47
N GLU A 63 -6.01 -3.60 6.93
CA GLU A 63 -6.90 -4.49 6.18
C GLU A 63 -7.31 -3.91 4.81
N ARG A 64 -7.57 -2.60 4.72
CA ARG A 64 -7.89 -1.94 3.45
C ARG A 64 -6.72 -1.93 2.48
N ILE A 65 -5.52 -1.62 2.99
CA ILE A 65 -4.28 -1.61 2.19
C ILE A 65 -4.02 -3.03 1.68
N GLN A 66 -4.10 -4.04 2.56
CA GLN A 66 -3.97 -5.44 2.20
C GLN A 66 -5.01 -5.88 1.16
N ALA A 67 -6.28 -5.48 1.30
CA ALA A 67 -7.32 -5.80 0.33
C ALA A 67 -7.03 -5.25 -1.07
N ARG A 68 -6.47 -4.03 -1.15
CA ARG A 68 -6.03 -3.43 -2.42
C ARG A 68 -4.84 -4.14 -3.02
N ILE A 69 -3.84 -4.50 -2.21
CA ILE A 69 -2.68 -5.28 -2.66
C ILE A 69 -3.13 -6.66 -3.18
N ARG A 70 -4.07 -7.32 -2.50
CA ARG A 70 -4.68 -8.58 -2.95
C ARG A 70 -5.41 -8.43 -4.28
N ALA A 71 -6.15 -7.35 -4.47
CA ALA A 71 -6.82 -7.07 -5.74
C ALA A 71 -5.81 -6.89 -6.88
N ALA A 72 -4.73 -6.14 -6.65
CA ALA A 72 -3.66 -5.99 -7.62
C ALA A 72 -2.93 -7.32 -7.89
N ALA A 73 -2.65 -8.12 -6.86
CA ALA A 73 -2.05 -9.44 -7.01
C ALA A 73 -2.86 -10.34 -7.95
N LYS A 74 -4.19 -10.33 -7.83
CA LYS A 74 -5.08 -11.04 -8.76
C LYS A 74 -5.00 -10.50 -10.18
N ARG A 75 -4.89 -9.17 -10.38
CA ARG A 75 -4.77 -8.55 -11.71
C ARG A 75 -3.47 -8.99 -12.41
N TYR A 76 -2.38 -9.10 -11.66
CA TYR A 76 -1.06 -9.46 -12.18
C TYR A 76 -0.72 -10.95 -12.08
N GLY A 77 -1.63 -11.80 -11.58
CA GLY A 77 -1.35 -13.23 -11.39
C GLY A 77 -0.25 -13.52 -10.35
N VAL A 78 -0.03 -12.61 -9.41
CA VAL A 78 0.95 -12.75 -8.34
C VAL A 78 0.37 -13.58 -7.20
N GLU A 79 1.05 -14.66 -6.85
CA GLU A 79 0.81 -15.36 -5.59
C GLU A 79 1.45 -14.61 -4.43
N ILE A 80 0.62 -14.19 -3.47
CA ILE A 80 1.00 -13.58 -2.20
C ILE A 80 0.58 -14.54 -1.07
N GLY A 81 1.49 -14.83 -0.15
CA GLY A 81 1.20 -15.69 1.00
C GLY A 81 0.25 -15.03 1.99
N GLU A 82 -0.50 -15.82 2.77
CA GLU A 82 -1.38 -15.30 3.82
C GLU A 82 -0.60 -14.74 5.02
#